data_AF-A0A9E1QQM6-F1
#
_entry.id   AF-A0A9E1QQM6-F1
#
_cell.length_a   1.000
_cell.length_b   1.000
_cell.length_c   1.000
_cell.angle_alpha   90.00
_cell.angle_beta   90.00
_cell.angle_gamma   90.00
#
_symmetry.space_group_name_H-M   'P 1'
#
loop_
_entity.id
_entity.type
_entity.pdbx_description
1 polymer ?
#
loop_
_entity_poly.entity_id
_entity_poly.type
_entity_poly.pdbx_seq_one_letter_code
_entity_poly.pdbx_strand_id
1 'polypeptide(L)'
;MYNIDHISPVALITTGRTGTDFLQSLFDSHTQVLTFNGHLIDYYLFWKDNVKVVSFKKFEPEDLACLFVAHYLKYLKSHYDIAENKDRMGDNFDESISIDLCEFVKTTSSFMKGKEFNSRNFLLAVHVAYATCLREDISSKKVLLYHIHHEQMLPQFLEDFPNAKIICMTRDPRANYYSGIQHRLLVQKNNKNRSIVLSNKKLYLYLRRIFEDAYPLDKYSNDYMVIKLEDLGKKCLLEKLCYWLEIKYETVLEFSTFGGIRWRGDSLSPRANESKGWSPDMINNRWNVFFSPIEKYVFNFILNSRLKHYSYHYDNLSIKGYLLIPFLILIPLRLELDIFMFNISSKRPFRDKLYTCRINIFGYLKRVFLFFKYYFFQIKGDRFKRYFLICDK
;
A
#
# COMPACT_ATOMS: atom_id res chain seq x y z
N MET A 1 -29.86 12.96 -9.15
CA MET A 1 -29.12 12.51 -7.96
C MET A 1 -28.65 11.08 -8.25
N TYR A 2 -27.36 10.79 -8.14
CA TYR A 2 -26.83 9.49 -8.58
C TYR A 2 -27.24 8.37 -7.61
N ASN A 3 -27.93 7.34 -8.11
CA ASN A 3 -28.13 6.10 -7.35
C ASN A 3 -26.87 5.24 -7.52
N ILE A 4 -26.09 5.11 -6.46
CA ILE A 4 -24.84 4.34 -6.46
C ILE A 4 -24.87 3.17 -5.47
N ASP A 5 -26.06 2.73 -5.06
CA ASP A 5 -26.21 1.60 -4.14
C ASP A 5 -25.79 0.27 -4.79
N HIS A 6 -25.65 0.26 -6.12
CA HIS A 6 -25.14 -0.86 -6.92
C HIS A 6 -23.60 -0.90 -7.02
N ILE A 7 -22.88 0.12 -6.52
CA ILE A 7 -21.42 0.14 -6.58
C ILE A 7 -20.84 -0.90 -5.62
N SER A 8 -20.06 -1.83 -6.16
CA SER A 8 -19.36 -2.87 -5.42
C SER A 8 -18.06 -2.35 -4.81
N PRO A 9 -17.90 -2.36 -3.47
CA PRO A 9 -16.70 -1.85 -2.82
C PRO A 9 -15.54 -2.85 -2.88
N VAL A 10 -14.34 -2.33 -3.14
CA VAL A 10 -13.10 -3.11 -3.24
C VAL A 10 -12.01 -2.43 -2.42
N ALA A 11 -11.48 -3.14 -1.44
CA ALA A 11 -10.34 -2.69 -0.65
C ALA A 11 -9.02 -3.01 -1.38
N LEU A 12 -8.11 -2.04 -1.50
CA LEU A 12 -6.74 -2.26 -1.96
C LEU A 12 -5.76 -2.09 -0.79
N ILE A 13 -4.99 -3.15 -0.49
CA ILE A 13 -4.01 -3.17 0.62
C ILE A 13 -2.59 -3.50 0.13
N THR A 14 -1.57 -3.01 0.85
CA THR A 14 -0.16 -3.28 0.56
C THR A 14 0.55 -4.05 1.68
N THR A 15 1.37 -5.04 1.29
CA THR A 15 2.28 -5.78 2.17
C THR A 15 3.72 -5.24 2.13
N GLY A 16 3.90 -3.99 1.67
CA GLY A 16 5.19 -3.28 1.67
C GLY A 16 5.34 -2.30 0.51
N ARG A 17 6.39 -2.47 -0.30
CA ARG A 17 6.59 -1.78 -1.58
C ARG A 17 6.19 -2.73 -2.71
N THR A 18 4.89 -2.99 -2.79
CA THR A 18 4.28 -3.97 -3.70
C THR A 18 3.50 -3.34 -4.85
N GLY A 19 3.57 -2.01 -5.01
CA GLY A 19 3.00 -1.30 -6.16
C GLY A 19 1.49 -1.09 -6.10
N THR A 20 0.90 -0.88 -4.91
CA THR A 20 -0.53 -0.54 -4.80
C THR A 20 -0.87 0.80 -5.45
N ASP A 21 -0.05 1.84 -5.29
CA ASP A 21 -0.27 3.11 -5.97
C ASP A 21 -0.21 2.94 -7.50
N PHE A 22 0.67 2.05 -7.97
CA PHE A 22 0.74 1.69 -9.39
C PHE A 22 -0.53 0.96 -9.86
N LEU A 23 -1.01 -0.08 -9.15
CA LEU A 23 -2.28 -0.73 -9.50
C LEU A 23 -3.45 0.27 -9.47
N GLN A 24 -3.52 1.14 -8.46
CA GLN A 24 -4.53 2.19 -8.38
C GLN A 24 -4.47 3.12 -9.60
N SER A 25 -3.28 3.51 -10.04
CA SER A 25 -3.09 4.36 -11.22
C SER A 25 -3.47 3.70 -12.54
N LEU A 26 -3.52 2.36 -12.62
CA LEU A 26 -4.01 1.66 -13.80
C LEU A 26 -5.54 1.72 -13.90
N PHE A 27 -6.23 1.77 -12.75
CA PHE A 27 -7.69 1.89 -12.69
C PHE A 27 -8.20 3.33 -12.78
N ASP A 28 -7.30 4.31 -12.71
CA ASP A 28 -7.65 5.70 -12.96
C ASP A 28 -8.20 5.86 -14.38
N SER A 29 -9.21 6.74 -14.55
CA SER A 29 -9.91 6.95 -15.82
C SER A 29 -10.71 5.75 -16.37
N HIS A 30 -10.75 4.60 -15.70
CA HIS A 30 -11.58 3.46 -16.11
C HIS A 30 -13.07 3.81 -15.99
N THR A 31 -13.86 3.56 -17.04
CA THR A 31 -15.26 4.04 -17.06
C THR A 31 -16.09 3.47 -15.91
N GLN A 32 -15.83 2.22 -15.55
CA GLN A 32 -16.58 1.49 -14.52
C GLN A 32 -15.98 1.53 -13.10
N VAL A 33 -14.85 2.20 -12.88
CA VAL A 33 -14.19 2.24 -11.56
C VAL A 33 -14.18 3.66 -11.02
N LEU A 34 -14.63 3.79 -9.78
CA LEU A 34 -14.56 4.99 -8.97
C LEU A 34 -13.33 4.88 -8.07
N THR A 35 -12.36 5.77 -8.27
CA THR A 35 -11.11 5.83 -7.49
C THR A 35 -10.86 7.27 -7.04
N PHE A 36 -9.75 7.50 -6.34
CA PHE A 36 -9.35 8.81 -5.84
C PHE A 36 -7.85 9.04 -6.07
N ASN A 37 -7.40 10.29 -6.00
CA ASN A 37 -5.98 10.63 -6.11
C ASN A 37 -5.19 10.25 -4.84
N GLY A 38 -4.81 8.97 -4.73
CA GLY A 38 -3.97 8.45 -3.65
C GLY A 38 -4.73 7.66 -2.58
N HIS A 39 -4.08 7.44 -1.44
CA HIS A 39 -4.61 6.66 -0.33
C HIS A 39 -5.16 7.57 0.78
N LEU A 40 -6.46 7.46 1.07
CA LEU A 40 -7.11 8.13 2.21
C LEU A 40 -6.89 7.31 3.51
N ILE A 41 -5.62 7.03 3.83
CA ILE A 41 -5.20 6.10 4.88
C ILE A 41 -5.80 6.39 6.26
N ASP A 42 -6.04 7.66 6.56
CA ASP A 42 -6.56 8.15 7.83
C ASP A 42 -8.02 8.58 7.75
N TYR A 43 -8.76 8.22 6.69
CA TYR A 43 -10.17 8.59 6.51
C TYR A 43 -11.03 8.26 7.74
N TYR A 44 -10.92 7.05 8.28
CA TYR A 44 -11.70 6.64 9.44
C TYR A 44 -11.29 7.34 10.72
N LEU A 45 -10.04 7.80 10.81
CA LEU A 45 -9.59 8.66 11.90
C LEU A 45 -10.17 10.07 11.73
N PHE A 46 -10.08 10.65 10.52
CA PHE A 46 -10.72 11.91 10.15
C PHE A 46 -12.22 11.88 10.49
N TRP A 47 -12.92 10.82 10.10
CA TRP A 47 -14.34 10.65 10.40
C TRP A 47 -14.60 10.64 11.91
N LYS A 48 -13.86 9.81 12.66
CA LYS A 48 -14.00 9.69 14.11
C LYS A 48 -13.73 11.00 14.85
N ASP A 49 -12.70 11.74 14.44
CA ASP A 49 -12.31 12.99 15.09
C ASP A 49 -13.36 14.09 14.86
N ASN A 50 -14.08 14.02 13.74
CA ASN A 50 -15.13 14.97 13.39
C ASN A 50 -16.56 14.51 13.73
N VAL A 51 -16.77 13.24 14.11
CA VAL A 51 -18.09 12.68 14.42
C VAL A 51 -18.82 13.41 15.56
N LYS A 52 -18.06 14.00 16.50
CA LYS A 52 -18.63 14.79 17.60
C LYS A 52 -19.17 16.13 17.12
N VAL A 53 -18.50 16.75 16.15
CA VAL A 53 -18.94 17.98 15.49
C VAL A 53 -20.19 17.69 14.65
N VAL A 54 -20.18 16.55 13.95
CA VAL A 54 -21.32 16.00 13.20
C VAL A 54 -22.56 15.76 14.07
N SER A 55 -22.38 15.31 15.30
CA SER A 55 -23.49 15.04 16.23
C SER A 55 -24.14 16.30 16.82
N PHE A 56 -23.64 17.49 16.47
CA PHE A 56 -24.20 18.75 16.91
C PHE A 56 -25.44 19.11 16.08
N LYS A 57 -26.51 19.61 16.72
CA LYS A 57 -27.85 19.82 16.11
C LYS A 57 -27.91 20.70 14.84
N LYS A 58 -26.81 21.34 14.44
CA LYS A 58 -26.76 22.32 13.33
C LYS A 58 -25.68 22.00 12.30
N PHE A 59 -25.07 20.82 12.34
CA PHE A 59 -23.98 20.50 11.44
C PHE A 59 -24.50 20.10 10.06
N GLU A 60 -24.06 20.83 9.03
CA GLU A 60 -24.45 20.57 7.65
C GLU A 60 -23.39 19.70 6.95
N PRO A 61 -23.76 18.85 5.96
CA PRO A 61 -22.80 18.08 5.18
C PRO A 61 -21.68 18.92 4.52
N GLU A 62 -21.97 20.19 4.25
CA GLU A 62 -21.04 21.16 3.71
C GLU A 62 -19.87 21.46 4.64
N ASP A 63 -20.11 21.52 5.96
CA ASP A 63 -19.07 21.75 6.95
C ASP A 63 -18.05 20.61 6.93
N LEU A 64 -18.51 19.35 6.83
CA LEU A 64 -17.61 18.19 6.75
C LEU A 64 -16.84 18.16 5.43
N ALA A 65 -17.48 18.54 4.32
CA ALA A 65 -16.82 18.62 3.02
C ALA A 65 -15.70 19.67 3.04
N CYS A 66 -15.93 20.84 3.68
CA CYS A 66 -14.90 21.86 3.88
C CYS A 66 -13.74 21.36 4.75
N LEU A 67 -14.03 20.66 5.86
CA LEU A 67 -13.01 20.03 6.70
C LEU A 67 -12.21 18.98 5.93
N PHE A 68 -12.87 18.18 5.09
CA PHE A 68 -12.23 17.19 4.24
C PHE A 68 -11.28 17.87 3.24
N VAL A 69 -11.72 18.95 2.57
CA VAL A 69 -10.86 19.74 1.68
C VAL A 69 -9.64 20.27 2.41
N ALA A 70 -9.79 20.80 3.63
CA ALA A 70 -8.68 21.30 4.42
C ALA A 70 -7.67 20.19 4.77
N HIS A 71 -8.17 19.01 5.17
CA HIS A 71 -7.34 17.88 5.57
C HIS A 71 -6.63 17.20 4.39
N TYR A 72 -7.32 17.10 3.24
CA TYR A 72 -6.87 16.36 2.06
C TYR A 72 -6.52 17.25 0.86
N LEU A 73 -6.24 18.55 1.09
CA LEU A 73 -5.98 19.53 0.02
C LEU A 73 -4.97 19.04 -1.02
N LYS A 74 -3.88 18.40 -0.56
CA LYS A 74 -2.83 17.89 -1.45
C LYS A 74 -3.29 16.82 -2.44
N TYR A 75 -4.38 16.09 -2.15
CA TYR A 75 -4.92 15.10 -3.07
C TYR A 75 -5.90 15.71 -4.08
N LEU A 76 -6.57 16.81 -3.71
CA LEU A 76 -7.46 17.56 -4.61
C LEU A 76 -6.69 18.56 -5.49
N LYS A 77 -5.56 19.07 -4.99
CA LYS A 77 -4.62 19.98 -5.66
C LYS A 77 -3.23 19.36 -5.61
N SER A 78 -2.91 18.53 -6.60
CA SER A 78 -1.75 17.63 -6.50
C SER A 78 -0.40 18.32 -6.68
N HIS A 79 -0.36 19.61 -7.01
CA HIS A 79 0.86 20.42 -6.95
C HIS A 79 1.44 20.54 -5.53
N TYR A 80 0.67 20.21 -4.49
CA TYR A 80 1.16 20.09 -3.12
C TYR A 80 1.66 18.66 -2.77
N ASP A 81 1.45 17.66 -3.62
CA ASP A 81 1.80 16.26 -3.36
C ASP A 81 3.16 15.86 -3.96
N ILE A 82 4.19 16.55 -3.48
CA ILE A 82 5.58 16.41 -3.92
C ILE A 82 6.14 15.01 -3.63
N ALA A 83 5.72 14.39 -2.52
CA ALA A 83 6.22 13.09 -2.10
C ALA A 83 5.92 12.01 -3.15
N GLU A 84 4.75 12.09 -3.77
CA GLU A 84 4.30 11.18 -4.81
C GLU A 84 4.66 11.67 -6.24
N ASN A 85 5.45 12.74 -6.38
CA ASN A 85 5.72 13.45 -7.64
C ASN A 85 4.45 13.84 -8.41
N LYS A 86 3.32 14.04 -7.73
CA LYS A 86 2.07 14.40 -8.40
C LYS A 86 1.95 15.89 -8.69
N ASP A 87 2.97 16.65 -8.33
CA ASP A 87 3.19 18.05 -8.68
C ASP A 87 3.76 18.26 -10.09
N ARG A 88 4.26 17.19 -10.70
CA ARG A 88 4.96 17.19 -11.99
C ARG A 88 4.67 15.93 -12.80
N MET A 89 3.39 15.69 -13.03
CA MET A 89 2.89 14.61 -13.88
C MET A 89 2.92 15.02 -15.35
N GLY A 90 2.40 14.16 -16.22
CA GLY A 90 2.30 14.41 -17.65
C GLY A 90 3.54 13.96 -18.41
N ASP A 91 3.56 14.26 -19.70
CA ASP A 91 4.70 13.89 -20.55
C ASP A 91 5.88 14.85 -20.43
N ASN A 92 5.63 16.10 -20.06
CA ASN A 92 6.63 17.15 -19.90
C ASN A 92 6.98 17.48 -18.43
N PHE A 93 6.40 16.75 -17.46
CA PHE A 93 6.59 16.98 -16.02
C PHE A 93 6.12 18.37 -15.53
N ASP A 94 5.06 18.90 -16.12
CA ASP A 94 4.50 20.23 -15.85
C ASP A 94 3.00 20.21 -15.52
N GLU A 95 2.39 19.03 -15.41
CA GLU A 95 0.97 18.87 -15.14
C GLU A 95 0.69 18.42 -13.70
N SER A 96 -0.45 18.83 -13.16
CA SER A 96 -0.95 18.39 -11.86
C SER A 96 -2.48 18.46 -11.82
N ILE A 97 -3.10 17.67 -10.93
CA ILE A 97 -4.54 17.68 -10.70
C ILE A 97 -4.93 18.97 -9.99
N SER A 98 -5.99 19.61 -10.49
CA SER A 98 -6.51 20.85 -9.91
C SER A 98 -8.04 20.82 -9.82
N ILE A 99 -8.59 20.14 -8.81
CA ILE A 99 -10.04 20.04 -8.59
C ILE A 99 -10.66 21.39 -8.20
N ASP A 100 -11.80 21.76 -8.76
CA ASP A 100 -12.59 22.91 -8.27
C ASP A 100 -13.15 22.57 -6.88
N LEU A 101 -12.63 23.26 -5.85
CA LEU A 101 -12.96 22.96 -4.46
C LEU A 101 -14.40 23.36 -4.12
N CYS A 102 -14.93 24.41 -4.74
CA CYS A 102 -16.31 24.84 -4.54
C CYS A 102 -17.28 23.84 -5.16
N GLU A 103 -16.99 23.37 -6.39
CA GLU A 103 -17.76 22.32 -7.04
C GLU A 103 -17.70 21.00 -6.25
N PHE A 104 -16.51 20.64 -5.75
CA PHE A 104 -16.31 19.46 -4.93
C PHE A 104 -17.16 19.49 -3.65
N VAL A 105 -17.09 20.60 -2.89
CA VAL A 105 -17.89 20.80 -1.67
C VAL A 105 -19.38 20.74 -1.98
N LYS A 106 -19.84 21.51 -2.97
CA LYS A 106 -21.25 21.54 -3.39
C LYS A 106 -21.76 20.16 -3.79
N THR A 107 -20.97 19.40 -4.55
CA THR A 107 -21.32 18.06 -5.02
C THR A 107 -21.38 17.07 -3.87
N THR A 108 -20.39 17.10 -2.97
CA THR A 108 -20.35 16.27 -1.77
C THR A 108 -21.59 16.50 -0.90
N SER A 109 -21.89 17.76 -0.59
CA SER A 109 -23.05 18.13 0.22
C SER A 109 -24.37 17.74 -0.43
N SER A 110 -24.49 17.98 -1.75
CA SER A 110 -25.70 17.63 -2.50
C SER A 110 -25.94 16.12 -2.56
N PHE A 111 -24.88 15.32 -2.66
CA PHE A 111 -24.96 13.87 -2.63
C PHE A 111 -25.45 13.35 -1.27
N MET A 112 -25.04 14.01 -0.18
CA MET A 112 -25.42 13.65 1.19
C MET A 112 -26.87 14.04 1.56
N LYS A 113 -27.52 14.94 0.81
CA LYS A 113 -28.89 15.37 1.11
C LYS A 113 -29.85 14.18 1.10
N GLY A 114 -30.59 14.00 2.20
CA GLY A 114 -31.57 12.91 2.34
C GLY A 114 -30.95 11.52 2.56
N LYS A 115 -29.62 11.42 2.71
CA LYS A 115 -28.94 10.19 3.13
C LYS A 115 -28.66 10.23 4.63
N GLU A 116 -28.55 9.05 5.23
CA GLU A 116 -28.06 8.93 6.60
C GLU A 116 -26.64 9.47 6.71
N PHE A 117 -26.37 10.24 7.76
CA PHE A 117 -25.07 10.82 8.00
C PHE A 117 -24.13 9.79 8.67
N ASN A 118 -23.40 9.02 7.86
CA ASN A 118 -22.46 8.00 8.31
C ASN A 118 -21.18 7.98 7.44
N SER A 119 -20.14 7.28 7.92
CA SER A 119 -18.83 7.19 7.27
C SER A 119 -18.94 6.62 5.86
N ARG A 120 -19.79 5.60 5.68
CA ARG A 120 -20.04 4.97 4.39
C ARG A 120 -20.52 5.99 3.34
N ASN A 121 -21.59 6.72 3.65
CA ASN A 121 -22.22 7.65 2.71
C ASN A 121 -21.31 8.83 2.40
N PHE A 122 -20.58 9.34 3.41
CA PHE A 122 -19.63 10.42 3.20
C PHE A 122 -18.43 9.98 2.34
N LEU A 123 -17.90 8.77 2.54
CA LEU A 123 -16.81 8.24 1.72
C LEU A 123 -17.23 8.13 0.25
N LEU A 124 -18.43 7.62 0.00
CA LEU A 124 -19.02 7.55 -1.34
C LEU A 124 -19.23 8.95 -1.94
N ALA A 125 -19.72 9.91 -1.14
CA ALA A 125 -19.93 11.29 -1.57
C ALA A 125 -18.62 11.94 -2.05
N VAL A 126 -17.53 11.76 -1.30
CA VAL A 126 -16.18 12.25 -1.63
C VAL A 126 -15.70 11.69 -2.97
N HIS A 127 -15.84 10.38 -3.19
CA HIS A 127 -15.40 9.75 -4.42
C HIS A 127 -16.24 10.18 -5.63
N VAL A 128 -17.57 10.26 -5.47
CA VAL A 128 -18.47 10.77 -6.51
C VAL A 128 -18.16 12.22 -6.84
N ALA A 129 -17.93 13.07 -5.84
CA ALA A 129 -17.58 14.47 -6.05
C ALA A 129 -16.24 14.62 -6.80
N TYR A 130 -15.24 13.82 -6.44
CA TYR A 130 -13.95 13.80 -7.13
C TYR A 130 -14.11 13.45 -8.62
N ALA A 131 -14.77 12.34 -8.92
CA ALA A 131 -15.01 11.91 -10.29
C ALA A 131 -15.90 12.90 -11.07
N THR A 132 -16.88 13.52 -10.43
CA THR A 132 -17.73 14.57 -11.04
C THR A 132 -16.91 15.79 -11.44
N CYS A 133 -15.98 16.22 -10.58
CA CYS A 133 -15.08 17.34 -10.87
C CYS A 133 -14.12 17.03 -12.02
N LEU A 134 -13.76 15.75 -12.21
CA LEU A 134 -13.01 15.26 -13.36
C LEU A 134 -13.86 15.03 -14.62
N ARG A 135 -15.16 15.36 -14.57
CA ARG A 135 -16.12 15.18 -15.67
C ARG A 135 -16.33 13.71 -16.07
N GLU A 136 -16.15 12.79 -15.14
CA GLU A 136 -16.44 11.37 -15.37
C GLU A 136 -17.95 11.08 -15.31
N ASP A 137 -18.39 10.09 -16.08
CA ASP A 137 -19.78 9.60 -16.03
C ASP A 137 -19.99 8.67 -14.83
N ILE A 138 -20.59 9.21 -13.78
CA ILE A 138 -20.92 8.49 -12.54
C ILE A 138 -21.92 7.36 -12.77
N SER A 139 -22.80 7.46 -13.78
CA SER A 139 -23.86 6.46 -14.02
C SER A 139 -23.32 5.13 -14.54
N SER A 140 -22.11 5.15 -15.10
CA SER A 140 -21.41 3.96 -15.62
C SER A 140 -20.55 3.22 -14.58
N LYS A 141 -20.34 3.84 -13.40
CA LYS A 141 -19.45 3.34 -12.34
C LYS A 141 -20.08 2.12 -11.65
N LYS A 142 -19.28 1.07 -11.49
CA LYS A 142 -19.69 -0.20 -10.88
C LYS A 142 -18.88 -0.59 -9.65
N VAL A 143 -17.63 -0.14 -9.56
CA VAL A 143 -16.70 -0.52 -8.50
C VAL A 143 -16.18 0.71 -7.79
N LEU A 144 -16.12 0.69 -6.46
CA LEU A 144 -15.35 1.64 -5.66
C LEU A 144 -14.01 0.99 -5.32
N LEU A 145 -12.92 1.44 -5.93
CA LEU A 145 -11.58 1.00 -5.58
C LEU A 145 -11.00 1.90 -4.48
N TYR A 146 -11.05 1.42 -3.24
CA TYR A 146 -10.60 2.18 -2.08
C TYR A 146 -9.22 1.71 -1.58
N HIS A 147 -8.21 2.58 -1.69
CA HIS A 147 -6.85 2.29 -1.25
C HIS A 147 -6.68 2.53 0.26
N ILE A 148 -6.97 1.49 1.04
CA ILE A 148 -6.85 1.45 2.50
C ILE A 148 -5.38 1.54 2.96
N HIS A 149 -4.46 1.11 2.10
CA HIS A 149 -3.01 1.06 2.31
C HIS A 149 -2.58 0.00 3.34
N HIS A 150 -3.13 0.01 4.55
CA HIS A 150 -2.73 -0.90 5.64
C HIS A 150 -3.85 -1.85 6.06
N GLU A 151 -3.54 -3.13 6.22
CA GLU A 151 -4.52 -4.15 6.60
C GLU A 151 -5.13 -3.91 7.99
N GLN A 152 -4.45 -3.16 8.86
CA GLN A 152 -4.98 -2.82 10.18
C GLN A 152 -6.18 -1.85 10.11
N MET A 153 -6.35 -1.13 9.00
CA MET A 153 -7.46 -0.22 8.77
C MET A 153 -8.67 -0.92 8.14
N LEU A 154 -8.50 -2.17 7.68
CA LEU A 154 -9.54 -2.95 7.04
C LEU A 154 -10.80 -3.18 7.91
N PRO A 155 -10.72 -3.41 9.24
CA PRO A 155 -11.93 -3.58 10.07
C PRO A 155 -12.93 -2.42 9.94
N GLN A 156 -12.47 -1.18 10.01
CA GLN A 156 -13.33 0.01 9.92
C GLN A 156 -13.96 0.14 8.53
N PHE A 157 -13.21 -0.23 7.48
CA PHE A 157 -13.76 -0.27 6.13
C PHE A 157 -14.83 -1.36 5.95
N LEU A 158 -14.62 -2.53 6.53
CA LEU A 158 -15.58 -3.63 6.46
C LEU A 158 -16.82 -3.40 7.35
N GLU A 159 -16.76 -2.51 8.34
CA GLU A 159 -17.96 -2.03 9.04
C GLU A 159 -18.88 -1.25 8.08
N ASP A 160 -18.33 -0.37 7.24
CA ASP A 160 -19.09 0.36 6.21
C ASP A 160 -19.48 -0.54 5.02
N PHE A 161 -18.62 -1.50 4.67
CA PHE A 161 -18.75 -2.36 3.49
C PHE A 161 -18.49 -3.84 3.81
N PRO A 162 -19.43 -4.53 4.49
CA PRO A 162 -19.23 -5.90 4.98
C PRO A 162 -18.92 -6.93 3.89
N ASN A 163 -19.47 -6.72 2.68
CA ASN A 163 -19.34 -7.63 1.55
C ASN A 163 -18.25 -7.19 0.55
N ALA A 164 -17.36 -6.26 0.94
CA ALA A 164 -16.32 -5.77 0.03
C ALA A 164 -15.37 -6.90 -0.41
N LYS A 165 -14.94 -6.83 -1.66
CA LYS A 165 -13.82 -7.64 -2.17
C LYS A 165 -12.50 -7.02 -1.70
N ILE A 166 -11.43 -7.81 -1.59
CA ILE A 166 -10.11 -7.33 -1.13
C ILE A 166 -9.01 -7.70 -2.13
N ILE A 167 -8.31 -6.71 -2.65
CA ILE A 167 -7.08 -6.89 -3.42
C ILE A 167 -5.89 -6.72 -2.49
N CYS A 168 -5.05 -7.76 -2.41
CA CYS A 168 -3.82 -7.75 -1.64
C CYS A 168 -2.61 -7.78 -2.57
N MET A 169 -1.85 -6.69 -2.61
CA MET A 169 -0.64 -6.62 -3.42
C MET A 169 0.54 -7.27 -2.72
N THR A 170 1.20 -8.20 -3.42
CA THR A 170 2.42 -8.88 -3.00
C THR A 170 3.57 -8.65 -3.99
N ARG A 171 4.78 -9.03 -3.57
CA ARG A 171 6.04 -8.96 -4.34
C ARG A 171 6.97 -10.03 -3.78
N ASP A 172 8.02 -10.43 -4.52
CA ASP A 172 9.09 -11.24 -3.95
C ASP A 172 9.54 -10.62 -2.60
N PRO A 173 9.43 -11.34 -1.47
CA PRO A 173 9.65 -10.75 -0.15
C PRO A 173 11.07 -10.21 0.02
N ARG A 174 12.05 -10.75 -0.70
CA ARG A 174 13.45 -10.30 -0.67
C ARG A 174 13.59 -8.98 -1.43
N ALA A 175 12.98 -8.90 -2.61
CA ALA A 175 12.93 -7.68 -3.41
C ALA A 175 12.14 -6.56 -2.71
N ASN A 176 11.02 -6.91 -2.06
CA ASN A 176 10.19 -6.02 -1.27
C ASN A 176 10.99 -5.44 -0.09
N TYR A 177 11.68 -6.31 0.66
CA TYR A 177 12.51 -5.89 1.78
C TYR A 177 13.62 -4.92 1.34
N TYR A 178 14.35 -5.27 0.27
CA TYR A 178 15.38 -4.40 -0.28
C TYR A 178 14.83 -3.03 -0.71
N SER A 179 13.71 -3.01 -1.45
CA SER A 179 13.09 -1.77 -1.92
C SER A 179 12.71 -0.84 -0.77
N GLY A 180 12.09 -1.38 0.29
CA GLY A 180 11.74 -0.58 1.46
C GLY A 180 12.94 -0.08 2.26
N ILE A 181 14.06 -0.82 2.26
CA ILE A 181 15.31 -0.32 2.85
C ILE A 181 15.84 0.86 2.05
N GLN A 182 15.99 0.68 0.72
CA GLN A 182 16.50 1.74 -0.15
C GLN A 182 15.68 3.02 0.00
N HIS A 183 14.35 2.90 -0.01
CA HIS A 183 13.44 4.00 0.26
C HIS A 183 13.77 4.72 1.58
N ARG A 184 13.90 3.98 2.70
CA ARG A 184 14.20 4.60 4.00
C ARG A 184 15.58 5.27 4.05
N LEU A 185 16.58 4.68 3.39
CA LEU A 185 17.92 5.27 3.28
C LEU A 185 17.90 6.55 2.43
N LEU A 186 17.15 6.58 1.33
CA LEU A 186 16.98 7.77 0.49
C LEU A 186 16.28 8.90 1.24
N VAL A 187 15.18 8.58 1.95
CA VAL A 187 14.49 9.57 2.80
C VAL A 187 15.42 10.14 3.87
N GLN A 188 16.27 9.31 4.48
CA GLN A 188 17.25 9.76 5.47
C GLN A 188 18.31 10.69 4.84
N LYS A 189 18.80 10.39 3.63
CA LYS A 189 19.78 11.22 2.93
C LYS A 189 19.20 12.58 2.51
N ASN A 190 17.96 12.60 2.02
CA ASN A 190 17.34 13.81 1.47
C ASN A 190 16.77 14.74 2.56
N ASN A 191 16.37 14.21 3.71
CA ASN A 191 15.85 15.02 4.83
C ASN A 191 16.92 15.26 5.91
N LYS A 192 17.68 16.35 5.79
CA LYS A 192 18.62 16.79 6.86
C LYS A 192 17.90 17.10 8.20
N ASN A 193 16.61 17.44 8.17
CA ASN A 193 15.85 17.94 9.33
C ASN A 193 14.72 17.04 9.85
N ARG A 194 14.46 15.85 9.26
CA ARG A 194 13.55 14.87 9.85
C ARG A 194 14.33 13.69 10.40
N SER A 195 14.33 13.59 11.72
CA SER A 195 14.78 12.45 12.51
C SER A 195 13.91 11.21 12.27
N ILE A 196 13.85 10.70 11.04
CA ILE A 196 13.48 9.29 10.87
C ILE A 196 14.64 8.49 11.43
N VAL A 197 14.62 8.31 12.75
CA VAL A 197 15.47 7.35 13.44
C VAL A 197 15.11 6.01 12.83
N LEU A 198 15.95 5.54 11.91
CA LEU A 198 16.02 4.14 11.56
C LEU A 198 16.26 3.41 12.88
N SER A 199 15.26 2.64 13.29
CA SER A 199 15.30 1.83 14.49
C SER A 199 14.90 0.42 14.13
N ASN A 200 15.43 -0.55 14.86
CA ASN A 200 15.08 -1.94 14.60
C ASN A 200 13.59 -2.19 14.87
N LYS A 201 12.92 -1.35 15.69
CA LYS A 201 11.46 -1.40 15.86
C LYS A 201 10.72 -1.12 14.54
N LYS A 202 11.10 -0.07 13.81
CA LYS A 202 10.50 0.26 12.50
C LYS A 202 10.84 -0.80 11.45
N LEU A 203 12.07 -1.31 11.49
CA LEU A 203 12.51 -2.39 10.62
C LEU A 203 11.68 -3.67 10.83
N TYR A 204 11.50 -4.06 12.09
CA TYR A 204 10.64 -5.17 12.49
C TYR A 204 9.21 -4.99 11.97
N LEU A 205 8.59 -3.82 12.16
CA LEU A 205 7.22 -3.58 11.67
C LEU A 205 7.11 -3.75 10.16
N TYR A 206 8.15 -3.32 9.42
CA TYR A 206 8.19 -3.48 7.98
C TYR A 206 8.39 -4.95 7.56
N LEU A 207 9.35 -5.65 8.17
CA LEU A 207 9.56 -7.09 7.95
C LEU A 207 8.31 -7.90 8.31
N ARG A 208 7.63 -7.57 9.40
CA ARG A 208 6.39 -8.22 9.81
C ARG A 208 5.34 -8.12 8.71
N ARG A 209 5.11 -6.93 8.14
CA ARG A 209 4.16 -6.75 7.02
C ARG A 209 4.55 -7.57 5.79
N ILE A 210 5.84 -7.59 5.45
CA ILE A 210 6.33 -8.41 4.34
C ILE A 210 6.09 -9.88 4.61
N PHE A 211 6.42 -10.38 5.79
CA PHE A 211 6.37 -11.81 6.11
C PHE A 211 4.93 -12.30 6.32
N GLU A 212 4.09 -11.48 6.95
CA GLU A 212 2.66 -11.76 7.14
C GLU A 212 1.92 -11.75 5.81
N ASP A 213 2.25 -10.85 4.90
CA ASP A 213 1.67 -10.82 3.55
C ASP A 213 0.13 -10.94 3.60
N ALA A 214 -0.46 -11.98 2.99
CA ALA A 214 -1.89 -12.24 3.00
C ALA A 214 -2.38 -13.10 4.20
N TYR A 215 -1.53 -13.52 5.14
CA TYR A 215 -1.98 -14.21 6.37
C TYR A 215 -3.06 -13.45 7.15
N PRO A 216 -2.96 -12.11 7.33
CA PRO A 216 -3.98 -11.36 8.07
C PRO A 216 -5.37 -11.41 7.44
N LEU A 217 -5.50 -11.86 6.18
CA LEU A 217 -6.78 -11.97 5.49
C LEU A 217 -7.60 -13.19 5.90
N ASP A 218 -6.95 -14.23 6.44
CA ASP A 218 -7.63 -15.49 6.85
C ASP A 218 -8.74 -15.29 7.90
N LYS A 219 -8.68 -14.19 8.64
CA LYS A 219 -9.68 -13.87 9.68
C LYS A 219 -10.95 -13.21 9.11
N TYR A 220 -10.98 -12.91 7.81
CA TYR A 220 -12.13 -12.33 7.14
C TYR A 220 -12.75 -13.36 6.20
N SER A 221 -14.07 -13.37 6.13
CA SER A 221 -14.84 -14.19 5.18
C SER A 221 -14.99 -13.52 3.80
N ASN A 222 -14.47 -12.30 3.64
CA ASN A 222 -14.51 -11.53 2.41
C ASN A 222 -13.74 -12.23 1.30
N ASP A 223 -14.28 -12.15 0.08
CA ASP A 223 -13.56 -12.60 -1.12
C ASP A 223 -12.31 -11.73 -1.31
N TYR A 224 -11.16 -12.38 -1.48
CA TYR A 224 -9.89 -11.69 -1.66
C TYR A 224 -9.05 -12.33 -2.75
N MET A 225 -8.24 -11.50 -3.38
CA MET A 225 -7.31 -11.90 -4.42
C MET A 225 -5.94 -11.31 -4.16
N VAL A 226 -4.91 -12.17 -4.15
CA VAL A 226 -3.53 -11.70 -4.11
C VAL A 226 -3.01 -11.44 -5.52
N ILE A 227 -2.33 -10.32 -5.72
CA ILE A 227 -1.75 -9.92 -7.01
C ILE A 227 -0.27 -9.60 -6.83
N LYS A 228 0.58 -10.13 -7.71
CA LYS A 228 2.03 -9.86 -7.70
C LYS A 228 2.33 -8.61 -8.52
N LEU A 229 3.17 -7.74 -7.98
CA LEU A 229 3.71 -6.59 -8.73
C LEU A 229 4.35 -7.03 -10.06
N GLU A 230 5.05 -8.16 -10.02
CA GLU A 230 5.78 -8.73 -11.15
C GLU A 230 4.88 -9.13 -12.33
N ASP A 231 3.58 -9.34 -12.08
CA ASP A 231 2.63 -9.75 -13.12
C ASP A 231 1.74 -8.61 -13.62
N LEU A 232 1.80 -7.40 -13.03
CA LEU A 232 0.91 -6.29 -13.40
C LEU A 232 1.08 -5.79 -14.85
N GLY A 233 2.19 -6.11 -15.52
CA GLY A 233 2.37 -5.81 -16.94
C GLY A 233 1.69 -6.78 -17.89
N LYS A 234 1.05 -7.85 -17.38
CA LYS A 234 0.44 -8.88 -18.21
C LYS A 234 -1.03 -8.55 -18.48
N LYS A 235 -1.37 -8.35 -19.75
CA LYS A 235 -2.76 -8.09 -20.18
C LYS A 235 -3.74 -9.15 -19.69
N CYS A 236 -3.40 -10.44 -19.83
CA CYS A 236 -4.22 -11.55 -19.33
C CYS A 236 -4.53 -11.46 -17.82
N LEU A 237 -3.61 -10.89 -17.03
CA LEU A 237 -3.82 -10.73 -15.59
C LEU A 237 -4.82 -9.60 -15.34
N LEU A 238 -4.68 -8.48 -16.05
CA LEU A 238 -5.62 -7.36 -15.97
C LEU A 238 -7.02 -7.76 -16.44
N GLU A 239 -7.13 -8.56 -17.51
CA GLU A 239 -8.41 -9.12 -17.98
C GLU A 239 -9.07 -10.02 -16.94
N LYS A 240 -8.31 -10.93 -16.31
CA LYS A 240 -8.82 -11.78 -15.22
C LYS A 240 -9.21 -10.98 -13.99
N LEU A 241 -8.46 -9.91 -13.68
CA LEU A 241 -8.78 -9.00 -12.58
C LEU A 241 -10.10 -8.27 -12.86
N CYS A 242 -10.29 -7.72 -14.06
CA CYS A 242 -11.55 -7.12 -14.49
C CYS A 242 -12.72 -8.10 -14.41
N TYR A 243 -12.52 -9.34 -14.87
CA TYR A 243 -13.54 -10.39 -14.76
C TYR A 243 -13.93 -10.65 -13.30
N TRP A 244 -12.96 -10.81 -12.40
CA TRP A 244 -13.24 -11.00 -10.97
C TRP A 244 -13.89 -9.78 -10.32
N LEU A 245 -13.57 -8.56 -10.79
CA LEU A 245 -14.21 -7.32 -10.38
C LEU A 245 -15.58 -7.07 -11.04
N GLU A 246 -15.99 -7.92 -11.98
CA GLU A 246 -17.24 -7.80 -12.74
C GLU A 246 -17.35 -6.50 -13.57
N ILE A 247 -16.21 -6.04 -14.06
CA ILE A 247 -16.08 -4.90 -14.96
C ILE A 247 -15.48 -5.35 -16.31
N LYS A 248 -15.69 -4.54 -17.34
CA LYS A 248 -15.06 -4.76 -18.64
C LYS A 248 -13.57 -4.44 -18.54
N TYR A 249 -12.77 -5.14 -19.34
CA TYR A 249 -11.40 -4.72 -19.58
C TYR A 249 -11.39 -3.51 -20.52
N GLU A 250 -10.58 -2.51 -20.18
CA GLU A 250 -10.36 -1.31 -21.00
C GLU A 250 -8.85 -1.08 -21.16
N THR A 251 -8.43 -0.60 -22.32
CA THR A 251 -7.01 -0.35 -22.62
C THR A 251 -6.38 0.72 -21.71
N VAL A 252 -7.18 1.53 -21.02
CA VAL A 252 -6.69 2.50 -20.02
C VAL A 252 -5.90 1.81 -18.89
N LEU A 253 -6.19 0.53 -18.60
CA LEU A 253 -5.46 -0.28 -17.63
C LEU A 253 -3.99 -0.53 -17.99
N GLU A 254 -3.58 -0.21 -19.22
CA GLU A 254 -2.18 -0.28 -19.67
C GLU A 254 -1.41 1.04 -19.41
N PHE A 255 -2.09 2.08 -18.92
CA PHE A 255 -1.53 3.41 -18.68
C PHE A 255 -1.60 3.74 -17.19
N SER A 256 -0.54 4.31 -16.65
CA SER A 256 -0.47 4.74 -15.25
C SER A 256 -0.84 6.22 -15.18
N THR A 257 -2.02 6.52 -14.66
CA THR A 257 -2.52 7.90 -14.55
C THR A 257 -3.08 8.22 -13.16
N PHE A 258 -3.19 9.50 -12.86
CA PHE A 258 -4.03 10.02 -11.79
C PHE A 258 -4.79 11.24 -12.33
N GLY A 259 -6.12 11.23 -12.21
CA GLY A 259 -6.99 12.25 -12.79
C GLY A 259 -6.83 12.37 -14.32
N GLY A 260 -6.53 11.26 -15.00
CA GLY A 260 -6.26 11.21 -16.43
C GLY A 260 -4.87 11.70 -16.86
N ILE A 261 -4.03 12.16 -15.91
CA ILE A 261 -2.69 12.67 -16.20
C ILE A 261 -1.66 11.57 -15.93
N ARG A 262 -0.71 11.39 -16.84
CA ARG A 262 0.32 10.34 -16.76
C ARG A 262 1.17 10.48 -15.49
N TRP A 263 1.24 9.41 -14.71
CA TRP A 263 2.07 9.31 -13.51
C TRP A 263 3.31 8.43 -13.77
N ARG A 264 4.46 8.86 -13.26
CA ARG A 264 5.77 8.24 -13.54
C ARG A 264 6.47 7.70 -12.28
N GLY A 265 5.75 7.59 -11.18
CA GLY A 265 6.24 7.07 -9.90
C GLY A 265 6.63 8.15 -8.90
N ASP A 266 6.68 7.74 -7.63
CA ASP A 266 6.96 8.61 -6.48
C ASP A 266 8.38 9.19 -6.45
N SER A 267 8.59 10.22 -5.61
CA SER A 267 9.89 10.92 -5.46
C SER A 267 11.02 10.05 -4.92
N LEU A 268 10.69 8.85 -4.43
CA LEU A 268 11.60 7.90 -3.81
C LEU A 268 11.99 6.77 -4.76
N SER A 269 11.40 6.76 -5.95
CA SER A 269 11.79 5.92 -7.06
C SER A 269 13.12 6.42 -7.62
N PRO A 270 14.16 5.56 -7.75
CA PRO A 270 15.49 6.01 -8.18
C PRO A 270 15.51 6.66 -9.56
N ARG A 271 14.52 6.34 -10.40
CA ARG A 271 14.33 6.84 -11.76
C ARG A 271 12.84 6.99 -12.01
N ALA A 272 12.48 8.00 -12.81
CA ALA A 272 11.13 8.11 -13.34
C ALA A 272 10.85 6.93 -14.28
N ASN A 273 9.59 6.51 -14.32
CA ASN A 273 9.14 5.48 -15.25
C ASN A 273 8.91 6.09 -16.64
N GLU A 274 9.77 5.74 -17.60
CA GLU A 274 9.65 6.19 -18.99
C GLU A 274 8.58 5.41 -19.78
N SER A 275 8.11 4.26 -19.27
CA SER A 275 6.98 3.54 -19.86
C SER A 275 5.65 4.22 -19.51
N LYS A 276 4.64 4.10 -20.38
CA LYS A 276 3.32 4.70 -20.14
C LYS A 276 2.54 4.03 -19.00
N GLY A 277 2.78 2.75 -18.78
CA GLY A 277 2.26 1.98 -17.66
C GLY A 277 3.35 1.11 -17.06
N TRP A 278 3.18 -0.20 -17.09
CA TRP A 278 4.15 -1.12 -16.48
C TRP A 278 5.52 -1.06 -17.18
N SER A 279 6.58 -1.21 -16.39
CA SER A 279 7.96 -1.31 -16.88
C SER A 279 8.71 -2.43 -16.15
N PRO A 280 9.55 -3.22 -16.85
CA PRO A 280 10.47 -4.17 -16.21
C PRO A 280 11.38 -3.52 -15.16
N ASP A 281 11.68 -2.22 -15.29
CA ASP A 281 12.53 -1.51 -14.34
C ASP A 281 11.88 -1.34 -12.96
N MET A 282 10.55 -1.41 -12.86
CA MET A 282 9.84 -1.36 -11.57
C MET A 282 10.18 -2.55 -10.68
N ILE A 283 10.43 -3.70 -11.30
CA ILE A 283 10.74 -4.95 -10.60
C ILE A 283 12.24 -5.17 -10.47
N ASN A 284 13.04 -4.58 -11.36
CA ASN A 284 14.49 -4.68 -11.36
C ASN A 284 15.09 -3.98 -10.13
N ASN A 285 15.54 -4.77 -9.16
CA ASN A 285 16.28 -4.25 -8.03
C ASN A 285 17.41 -5.21 -7.63
N ARG A 286 18.38 -4.69 -6.86
CA ARG A 286 19.64 -5.40 -6.56
C ARG A 286 19.59 -6.22 -5.28
N TRP A 287 18.42 -6.74 -4.90
CA TRP A 287 18.25 -7.48 -3.65
C TRP A 287 19.22 -8.68 -3.54
N ASN A 288 19.46 -9.36 -4.65
CA ASN A 288 20.33 -10.53 -4.76
C ASN A 288 21.81 -10.21 -4.48
N VAL A 289 22.27 -9.00 -4.80
CA VAL A 289 23.64 -8.53 -4.52
C VAL A 289 23.74 -7.89 -3.14
N PHE A 290 22.66 -7.27 -2.66
CA PHE A 290 22.65 -6.54 -1.39
C PHE A 290 22.75 -7.43 -0.15
N PHE A 291 21.98 -8.53 -0.11
CA PHE A 291 21.94 -9.42 1.05
C PHE A 291 23.20 -10.28 1.14
N SER A 292 23.63 -10.55 2.37
CA SER A 292 24.66 -11.54 2.64
C SER A 292 24.20 -12.96 2.25
N PRO A 293 25.12 -13.92 2.05
CA PRO A 293 24.76 -15.32 1.84
C PRO A 293 23.89 -15.88 2.98
N ILE A 294 24.16 -15.49 4.22
CA ILE A 294 23.41 -15.91 5.41
C ILE A 294 21.96 -15.40 5.33
N GLU A 295 21.75 -14.11 5.06
CA GLU A 295 20.41 -13.54 4.94
C GLU A 295 19.61 -14.20 3.81
N LYS A 296 20.24 -14.41 2.64
CA LYS A 296 19.60 -15.11 1.52
C LYS A 296 19.18 -16.52 1.91
N TYR A 297 20.07 -17.26 2.59
CA TYR A 297 19.79 -18.62 3.02
C TYR A 297 18.67 -18.67 4.07
N VAL A 298 18.69 -17.78 5.06
CA VAL A 298 17.65 -17.66 6.09
C VAL A 298 16.31 -17.30 5.46
N PHE A 299 16.24 -16.29 4.59
CA PHE A 299 15.00 -15.90 3.90
C PHE A 299 14.48 -17.00 2.98
N ASN A 300 15.35 -17.64 2.20
CA ASN A 300 14.95 -18.77 1.36
C ASN A 300 14.35 -19.90 2.20
N PHE A 301 14.92 -20.19 3.36
CA PHE A 301 14.45 -21.26 4.23
C PHE A 301 13.09 -20.92 4.87
N ILE A 302 13.00 -19.81 5.60
CA ILE A 302 11.80 -19.50 6.40
C ILE A 302 10.61 -19.02 5.56
N LEU A 303 10.84 -18.57 4.31
CA LEU A 303 9.79 -18.16 3.38
C LEU A 303 9.60 -19.15 2.21
N ASN A 304 10.25 -20.32 2.25
CA ASN A 304 10.28 -21.27 1.12
C ASN A 304 8.89 -21.64 0.61
N SER A 305 7.98 -21.94 1.55
CA SER A 305 6.58 -22.29 1.28
C SER A 305 5.87 -21.21 0.46
N ARG A 306 6.06 -19.94 0.81
CA ARG A 306 5.51 -18.79 0.08
C ARG A 306 6.19 -18.56 -1.26
N LEU A 307 7.52 -18.66 -1.31
CA LEU A 307 8.27 -18.50 -2.56
C LEU A 307 7.80 -19.52 -3.60
N LYS A 308 7.66 -20.79 -3.19
CA LYS A 308 7.07 -21.86 -3.99
C LYS A 308 5.65 -21.54 -4.44
N HIS A 309 4.78 -21.18 -3.49
CA HIS A 309 3.36 -20.91 -3.75
C HIS A 309 3.19 -19.84 -4.82
N TYR A 310 3.89 -18.72 -4.71
CA TYR A 310 3.82 -17.62 -5.68
C TYR A 310 4.71 -17.78 -6.91
N SER A 311 5.39 -18.91 -7.06
CA SER A 311 6.32 -19.20 -8.16
C SER A 311 7.48 -18.18 -8.28
N TYR A 312 7.97 -17.68 -7.15
CA TYR A 312 9.23 -16.94 -7.09
C TYR A 312 10.41 -17.91 -7.11
N HIS A 313 11.60 -17.43 -7.51
CA HIS A 313 12.81 -18.24 -7.46
C HIS A 313 13.14 -18.67 -6.01
N TYR A 314 13.40 -19.96 -5.79
CA TYR A 314 13.76 -20.50 -4.48
C TYR A 314 14.81 -21.61 -4.65
N ASP A 315 15.60 -21.82 -3.59
CA ASP A 315 16.50 -22.96 -3.47
C ASP A 315 15.83 -24.08 -2.67
N ASN A 316 16.15 -25.33 -3.02
CA ASN A 316 15.68 -26.49 -2.27
C ASN A 316 16.24 -26.49 -0.84
N LEU A 317 15.42 -26.91 0.11
CA LEU A 317 15.81 -26.94 1.51
C LEU A 317 16.69 -28.16 1.78
N SER A 318 17.87 -27.91 2.35
CA SER A 318 18.76 -28.98 2.83
C SER A 318 18.34 -29.46 4.21
N ILE A 319 18.49 -30.76 4.50
CA ILE A 319 18.24 -31.36 5.84
C ILE A 319 19.07 -30.64 6.92
N LYS A 320 20.34 -30.33 6.62
CA LYS A 320 21.23 -29.56 7.52
C LYS A 320 20.66 -28.18 7.87
N GLY A 321 19.86 -27.59 6.98
CA GLY A 321 19.21 -26.30 7.19
C GLY A 321 18.26 -26.30 8.39
N TYR A 322 17.55 -27.41 8.63
CA TYR A 322 16.69 -27.56 9.80
C TYR A 322 17.48 -27.49 11.12
N LEU A 323 18.75 -27.90 11.15
CA LEU A 323 19.58 -27.77 12.35
C LEU A 323 20.26 -26.40 12.45
N LEU A 324 20.69 -25.85 11.31
CA LEU A 324 21.52 -24.64 11.27
C LEU A 324 20.71 -23.34 11.42
N ILE A 325 19.51 -23.26 10.84
CA ILE A 325 18.71 -22.03 10.76
C ILE A 325 18.40 -21.40 12.13
N PRO A 326 18.06 -22.14 13.20
CA PRO A 326 17.88 -21.56 14.53
C PRO A 326 19.04 -20.66 14.99
N PHE A 327 20.29 -21.07 14.71
CA PHE A 327 21.47 -20.30 15.07
C PHE A 327 21.67 -19.10 14.15
N LEU A 328 21.42 -19.27 12.84
CA LEU A 328 21.53 -18.16 11.87
C LEU A 328 20.48 -17.08 12.08
N ILE A 329 19.29 -17.41 12.60
CA ILE A 329 18.23 -16.45 12.96
C ILE A 329 18.70 -15.46 14.04
N LEU A 330 19.65 -15.86 14.89
CA LEU A 330 20.23 -15.01 15.93
C LEU A 330 21.31 -14.06 15.39
N ILE A 331 21.71 -14.18 14.12
CA ILE A 331 22.65 -13.24 13.51
C ILE A 331 21.86 -11.98 13.12
N PRO A 332 22.27 -10.78 13.55
CA PRO A 332 21.62 -9.54 13.13
C PRO A 332 21.67 -9.36 11.62
N LEU A 333 20.59 -8.82 11.05
CA LEU A 333 20.57 -8.43 9.65
C LEU A 333 21.56 -7.30 9.41
N ARG A 334 22.04 -7.14 8.16
CA ARG A 334 22.99 -6.10 7.80
C ARG A 334 22.52 -4.70 8.23
N LEU A 335 21.25 -4.38 7.98
CA LEU A 335 20.69 -3.08 8.35
C LEU A 335 20.52 -2.93 9.87
N GLU A 336 20.30 -4.02 10.61
CA GLU A 336 20.25 -3.95 12.07
C GLU A 336 21.63 -3.58 12.62
N LEU A 337 22.70 -4.16 12.07
CA LEU A 337 24.08 -3.78 12.41
C LEU A 337 24.35 -2.30 12.08
N ASP A 338 23.98 -1.84 10.89
CA ASP A 338 24.14 -0.43 10.50
C ASP A 338 23.42 0.51 11.49
N ILE A 339 22.21 0.15 11.91
CA ILE A 339 21.43 0.89 12.91
C ILE A 339 22.13 0.88 14.27
N PHE A 340 22.63 -0.27 14.73
CA PHE A 340 23.35 -0.35 16.01
C PHE A 340 24.61 0.53 15.97
N MET A 341 25.42 0.42 14.92
CA MET A 341 26.65 1.20 14.74
C MET A 341 26.36 2.71 14.68
N PHE A 342 25.36 3.12 13.90
CA PHE A 342 24.96 4.53 13.81
C PHE A 342 24.59 5.12 15.19
N ASN A 343 23.85 4.37 15.99
CA ASN A 343 23.41 4.84 17.31
C ASN A 343 24.58 4.95 18.30
N ILE A 344 25.54 4.02 18.26
CA ILE A 344 26.78 4.08 19.06
C ILE A 344 27.60 5.33 18.67
N SER A 345 27.77 5.57 17.37
CA SER A 345 28.57 6.69 16.85
C SER A 345 27.90 8.07 16.96
N SER A 346 26.60 8.13 17.24
CA SER A 346 25.86 9.40 17.26
C SER A 346 26.35 10.34 18.36
N LYS A 347 26.36 11.67 18.14
CA LYS A 347 26.74 12.68 19.15
C LYS A 347 25.61 13.04 20.13
N ARG A 348 24.61 12.16 20.30
CA ARG A 348 23.43 12.40 21.15
C ARG A 348 23.76 12.33 22.64
N PRO A 349 23.00 13.00 23.52
CA PRO A 349 23.11 12.84 24.97
C PRO A 349 23.03 11.37 25.40
N PHE A 350 23.71 11.00 26.49
CA PHE A 350 23.78 9.61 26.97
C PHE A 350 22.40 9.00 27.23
N ARG A 351 21.48 9.76 27.82
CA ARG A 351 20.09 9.32 28.07
C ARG A 351 19.36 8.93 26.79
N ASP A 352 19.52 9.71 25.72
CA ASP A 352 18.89 9.46 24.43
C ASP A 352 19.51 8.26 23.72
N LYS A 353 20.83 8.07 23.87
CA LYS A 353 21.53 6.86 23.40
C LYS A 353 20.98 5.63 24.10
N LEU A 354 20.86 5.65 25.43
CA LEU A 354 20.35 4.51 26.20
C LEU A 354 18.90 4.16 25.80
N TYR A 355 18.03 5.17 25.66
CA TYR A 355 16.66 4.98 25.19
C TYR A 355 16.63 4.36 23.79
N THR A 356 17.43 4.88 22.86
CA THR A 356 17.49 4.39 21.47
C THR A 356 18.04 2.96 21.40
N CYS A 357 19.08 2.65 22.19
CA CYS A 357 19.63 1.30 22.32
C CYS A 357 18.56 0.31 22.80
N ARG A 358 17.77 0.65 23.84
CA ARG A 358 16.68 -0.20 24.32
C ARG A 358 15.64 -0.49 23.24
N ILE A 359 15.22 0.55 22.49
CA ILE A 359 14.28 0.37 21.37
C ILE A 359 14.85 -0.55 20.30
N ASN A 360 16.15 -0.43 19.99
CA ASN A 360 16.78 -1.24 18.96
C ASN A 360 16.99 -2.69 19.38
N ILE A 361 17.37 -2.93 20.64
CA ILE A 361 17.45 -4.29 21.20
C ILE A 361 16.06 -4.93 21.16
N PHE A 362 15.03 -4.23 21.61
CA PHE A 362 13.66 -4.75 21.59
C PHE A 362 13.16 -5.02 20.16
N GLY A 363 13.46 -4.14 19.21
CA GLY A 363 13.14 -4.33 17.79
C GLY A 363 13.84 -5.56 17.20
N TYR A 364 15.12 -5.73 17.50
CA TYR A 364 15.91 -6.89 17.11
C TYR A 364 15.34 -8.19 17.70
N LEU A 365 15.02 -8.23 19.00
CA LEU A 365 14.41 -9.40 19.63
C LEU A 365 13.05 -9.73 19.00
N LYS A 366 12.22 -8.73 18.70
CA LYS A 366 10.97 -8.95 17.95
C LYS A 366 11.20 -9.54 16.57
N ARG A 367 12.26 -9.13 15.86
CA ARG A 367 12.66 -9.75 14.59
C ARG A 367 13.15 -11.19 14.77
N VAL A 368 13.91 -11.50 15.83
CA VAL A 368 14.29 -12.88 16.20
C VAL A 368 13.02 -13.74 16.34
N PHE A 369 12.07 -13.31 17.16
CA PHE A 369 10.82 -14.04 17.38
C PHE A 369 10.00 -14.21 16.10
N LEU A 370 9.94 -13.17 15.26
CA LEU A 370 9.28 -13.25 13.96
C LEU A 370 9.92 -14.36 13.11
N PHE A 371 11.25 -14.41 13.01
CA PHE A 371 11.91 -15.42 12.18
C PHE A 371 11.72 -16.83 12.74
N PHE A 372 11.76 -17.00 14.06
CA PHE A 372 11.44 -18.28 14.69
C PHE A 372 10.00 -18.72 14.41
N LYS A 373 9.01 -17.81 14.43
CA LYS A 373 7.63 -18.12 14.04
C LYS A 373 7.57 -18.78 12.65
N TYR A 374 8.22 -18.20 11.65
CA TYR A 374 8.22 -18.74 10.28
C TYR A 374 9.10 -19.97 10.11
N TYR A 375 10.18 -20.08 10.88
CA TYR A 375 10.95 -21.31 10.97
C TYR A 375 10.11 -22.47 11.51
N PHE A 376 9.31 -22.25 12.57
CA PHE A 376 8.40 -23.26 13.09
C PHE A 376 7.29 -23.63 12.11
N PHE A 377 6.76 -22.69 11.34
CA PHE A 377 5.85 -22.99 10.22
C PHE A 377 6.51 -23.94 9.22
N GLN A 378 7.77 -23.69 8.86
CA GLN A 378 8.51 -24.55 7.95
C GLN A 378 8.77 -25.96 8.51
N ILE A 379 9.03 -26.11 9.81
CA ILE A 379 9.17 -27.42 10.47
C ILE A 379 7.85 -28.17 10.50
N LYS A 380 6.76 -27.50 10.85
CA LYS A 380 5.41 -28.09 10.92
C LYS A 380 4.86 -28.50 9.55
N GLY A 381 5.54 -28.12 8.47
CA GLY A 381 5.08 -28.37 7.11
C GLY A 381 3.93 -27.46 6.70
N ASP A 382 3.79 -26.29 7.35
CA ASP A 382 2.74 -25.33 7.04
C ASP A 382 2.90 -24.86 5.58
N ARG A 383 1.87 -25.13 4.78
CA ARG A 383 1.82 -24.71 3.38
C ARG A 383 1.16 -23.36 3.30
N PHE A 384 1.91 -22.35 2.87
CA PHE A 384 1.35 -21.06 2.51
C PHE A 384 0.41 -21.28 1.32
N LYS A 385 -0.90 -21.17 1.55
CA LYS A 385 -1.93 -21.42 0.53
C LYS A 385 -2.90 -20.25 0.50
N ARG A 386 -2.75 -19.37 -0.47
CA ARG A 386 -3.62 -18.20 -0.66
C ARG A 386 -4.07 -18.14 -2.10
N TYR A 387 -5.33 -17.76 -2.33
CA TYR A 387 -5.77 -17.51 -3.69
C TYR A 387 -5.00 -16.31 -4.25
N PHE A 388 -4.38 -16.51 -5.41
CA PHE A 388 -3.64 -15.47 -6.09
C PHE A 388 -3.86 -15.56 -7.58
N LEU A 389 -3.86 -14.40 -8.23
CA LEU A 389 -4.15 -14.30 -9.65
C LEU A 389 -2.94 -14.72 -10.47
N ILE A 390 -3.18 -15.60 -11.45
CA ILE A 390 -2.15 -16.11 -12.35
C ILE A 390 -2.72 -16.08 -13.77
N CYS A 391 -1.92 -15.65 -14.74
CA CYS A 391 -2.19 -15.96 -16.14
C CYS A 391 -1.86 -17.42 -16.38
N ASP A 392 -2.82 -18.20 -16.87
CA ASP A 392 -2.51 -19.55 -17.34
C ASP A 392 -1.48 -19.43 -18.45
N LYS A 393 -0.50 -20.34 -18.45
CA LYS A 393 0.62 -20.34 -19.40
C LYS A 393 0.17 -20.69 -20.80
#